data_AF-A0A852MB83-F1
#
_entry.id   AF-A0A852MB83-F1
#
_cell.length_a   1.000
_cell.length_b   1.000
_cell.length_c   1.000
_cell.angle_alpha   90.00
_cell.angle_beta   90.00
_cell.angle_gamma   90.00
#
_symmetry.space_group_name_H-M   'P 1'
#
loop_
_entity.id
_entity.type
_entity.pdbx_description
1 polymer ?
#
loop_
_entity_poly.entity_id
_entity_poly.type
_entity_poly.pdbx_seq_one_letter_code
_entity_poly.pdbx_strand_id
1 'polypeptide(L)'
;QVGDGHPLRLWKVSTEVEAPPAAVLHRVLRERHLWDEDLLQSKVVEALDKNMEVYHYVTDSMAPHPRRDCVVLRHWRTDLLRGACLLISISVEHDKLPAEGGVKAVVLTSQYLMEPSTMGRSRVTHVCRADLRGRSPEWYNKVFGHLCAMELARIRDSFPVLSPSGPETKI
;
A
#
# COMPACT_ATOMS: atom_id res chain seq x y z
N GLN A 1 -3.07 2.79 24.42
CA GLN A 1 -2.85 1.49 23.73
C GLN A 1 -4.16 1.13 23.04
N VAL A 2 -4.10 0.57 21.83
CA VAL A 2 -5.28 -0.12 21.27
C VAL A 2 -5.43 -1.39 22.12
N GLY A 3 -6.62 -1.66 22.64
CA GLY A 3 -6.88 -2.62 23.72
C GLY A 3 -6.76 -4.10 23.35
N ASP A 4 -5.91 -4.47 22.39
CA ASP A 4 -5.73 -5.83 21.89
C ASP A 4 -4.45 -6.52 22.39
N GLY A 5 -3.68 -5.86 23.27
CA GLY A 5 -2.46 -6.43 23.87
C GLY A 5 -1.27 -6.54 22.92
N HIS A 6 -1.40 -6.10 21.66
CA HIS A 6 -0.32 -6.20 20.67
C HIS A 6 0.70 -5.06 20.83
N PRO A 7 2.02 -5.32 20.84
CA PRO A 7 3.03 -4.29 21.08
C PRO A 7 3.12 -3.27 19.92
N LEU A 8 2.78 -3.68 18.69
CA LEU A 8 2.75 -2.81 17.52
C LEU A 8 1.39 -2.12 17.36
N ARG A 9 1.42 -0.79 17.19
CA ARG A 9 0.24 0.05 16.98
C ARG A 9 -0.36 -0.17 15.59
N LEU A 10 -1.68 0.00 15.51
CA LEU A 10 -2.39 0.19 14.24
C LEU A 10 -2.28 1.66 13.84
N TRP A 11 -1.86 1.93 12.61
CA TRP A 11 -1.76 3.27 12.06
C TRP A 11 -2.85 3.49 11.02
N LYS A 12 -3.43 4.70 11.01
CA LYS A 12 -4.36 5.16 9.98
C LYS A 12 -3.85 6.47 9.42
N VAL A 13 -3.67 6.53 8.11
CA VAL A 13 -3.30 7.74 7.37
C VAL A 13 -4.27 7.93 6.21
N SER A 14 -4.48 9.18 5.79
CA SER A 14 -5.40 9.52 4.69
C SER A 14 -4.85 10.66 3.86
N THR A 15 -5.16 10.65 2.56
CA THR A 15 -4.84 11.74 1.62
C THR A 15 -5.91 11.82 0.53
N GLU A 16 -5.97 12.95 -0.18
CA GLU A 16 -6.76 13.09 -1.40
C GLU A 16 -5.86 12.82 -2.63
N VAL A 17 -6.38 12.09 -3.60
CA VAL A 17 -5.68 11.73 -4.84
C VAL A 17 -6.51 12.19 -6.04
N GLU A 18 -5.85 12.79 -7.03
CA GLU A 18 -6.48 13.29 -8.26
C GLU A 18 -6.78 12.19 -9.28
N ALA A 19 -7.46 11.13 -8.83
CA ALA A 19 -7.88 10.01 -9.67
C ALA A 19 -9.10 9.30 -9.08
N PRO A 20 -9.92 8.63 -9.91
CA PRO A 20 -11.06 7.85 -9.42
C PRO A 20 -10.61 6.58 -8.66
N PRO A 21 -11.43 6.01 -7.75
CA PRO A 21 -10.99 4.93 -6.87
C PRO A 21 -10.42 3.71 -7.60
N ALA A 22 -11.00 3.34 -8.74
CA ALA A 22 -10.53 2.21 -9.54
C ALA A 22 -9.12 2.45 -10.11
N ALA A 23 -8.80 3.69 -10.50
CA ALA A 23 -7.47 4.05 -10.99
C ALA A 23 -6.44 4.05 -9.84
N VAL A 24 -6.83 4.52 -8.66
CA VAL A 24 -5.98 4.42 -7.46
C VAL A 24 -5.74 2.96 -7.07
N LEU A 25 -6.79 2.12 -7.11
CA LEU A 25 -6.64 0.69 -6.86
C LEU A 25 -5.67 0.03 -7.84
N HIS A 26 -5.79 0.35 -9.14
CA HIS A 26 -4.88 -0.15 -10.16
C HIS A 26 -3.44 0.28 -9.90
N ARG A 27 -3.21 1.57 -9.57
CA ARG A 27 -1.90 2.13 -9.23
C ARG A 27 -1.23 1.36 -8.08
N VAL A 28 -1.98 1.07 -7.02
CA VAL A 28 -1.46 0.34 -5.86
C VAL A 28 -1.25 -1.15 -6.17
N LEU A 29 -2.12 -1.77 -6.96
CA LEU A 29 -2.03 -3.19 -7.28
C LEU A 29 -0.92 -3.52 -8.28
N ARG A 30 -0.81 -2.76 -9.36
CA ARG A 30 -0.06 -3.16 -10.56
C ARG A 30 1.12 -2.25 -10.87
N GLU A 31 1.13 -1.04 -10.33
CA GLU A 31 2.10 -0.01 -10.71
C GLU A 31 2.91 0.48 -9.51
N ARG A 32 3.26 -0.44 -8.59
CA ARG A 32 4.05 -0.13 -7.39
C ARG A 32 5.38 0.54 -7.71
N HIS A 33 6.00 0.16 -8.83
CA HIS A 33 7.25 0.76 -9.32
C HIS A 33 7.13 2.27 -9.64
N LEU A 34 5.92 2.83 -9.75
CA LEU A 34 5.73 4.27 -9.98
C LEU A 34 5.75 5.12 -8.70
N TRP A 35 5.59 4.50 -7.53
CA TRP A 35 5.47 5.21 -6.26
C TRP A 35 6.34 4.65 -5.14
N ASP A 36 6.95 3.48 -5.31
CA ASP A 36 7.84 2.88 -4.32
C ASP A 36 9.28 2.86 -4.86
N GLU A 37 10.04 3.89 -4.54
CA GLU A 37 11.46 4.02 -4.90
C GLU A 37 12.32 2.93 -4.26
N ASP A 38 11.86 2.37 -3.14
CA ASP A 38 12.55 1.31 -2.42
C ASP A 38 12.21 -0.09 -3.01
N LEU A 39 11.31 -0.20 -3.99
CA LEU A 39 10.93 -1.48 -4.60
C LEU A 39 12.07 -2.06 -5.44
N LEU A 40 12.62 -3.20 -5.01
CA LEU A 40 13.67 -3.92 -5.73
C LEU A 40 13.10 -4.96 -6.69
N GLN A 41 12.07 -5.69 -6.27
CA GLN A 41 11.41 -6.69 -7.10
C GLN A 41 9.96 -6.89 -6.64
N SER A 42 9.10 -7.26 -7.57
CA SER A 42 7.77 -7.78 -7.25
C SER A 42 7.22 -8.72 -8.30
N LYS A 43 6.35 -9.64 -7.87
CA LYS A 43 5.64 -10.56 -8.75
C LYS A 43 4.36 -11.08 -8.11
N VAL A 44 3.37 -11.37 -8.95
CA VAL A 44 2.24 -12.22 -8.56
C VAL A 44 2.76 -13.66 -8.54
N VAL A 45 2.71 -14.29 -7.37
CA VAL A 45 3.19 -15.66 -7.14
C VAL A 45 2.13 -16.66 -7.59
N GLU A 46 0.88 -16.36 -7.25
CA GLU A 46 -0.26 -17.22 -7.53
C GLU A 46 -1.54 -16.38 -7.61
N ALA A 47 -2.30 -16.52 -8.70
CA ALA A 47 -3.65 -15.95 -8.80
C ALA A 47 -4.65 -16.98 -8.29
N LEU A 48 -5.34 -16.66 -7.19
CA LEU A 48 -6.27 -17.58 -6.50
C LEU A 48 -7.71 -17.40 -6.99
N ASP A 49 -8.08 -16.18 -7.38
CA ASP A 49 -9.35 -15.80 -7.98
C ASP A 49 -9.16 -14.52 -8.81
N LYS A 50 -10.22 -14.05 -9.50
CA LYS A 50 -10.24 -12.80 -10.27
C LYS A 50 -9.80 -11.57 -9.48
N ASN A 51 -9.98 -11.59 -8.16
CA ASN A 51 -9.69 -10.49 -7.25
C ASN A 51 -8.94 -10.92 -5.98
N MET A 52 -8.25 -12.05 -6.03
CA MET A 52 -7.47 -12.57 -4.92
C MET A 52 -6.19 -13.21 -5.45
N GLU A 53 -5.05 -12.85 -4.88
CA GLU A 53 -3.76 -13.40 -5.30
C GLU A 53 -2.73 -13.37 -4.16
N VAL A 54 -1.71 -14.21 -4.28
CA VAL A 54 -0.50 -14.13 -3.47
C VAL A 54 0.51 -13.27 -4.23
N TYR A 55 0.99 -12.22 -3.57
CA TYR A 55 1.91 -11.24 -4.13
C TYR A 55 3.19 -11.21 -3.29
N HIS A 56 4.33 -11.31 -3.96
CA HIS A 56 5.65 -11.20 -3.35
C HIS A 56 6.31 -9.90 -3.80
N TYR A 57 6.90 -9.19 -2.86
CA TYR A 57 7.71 -8.01 -3.14
C TYR A 57 8.86 -7.89 -2.14
N VAL A 58 9.97 -7.31 -2.61
CA VAL A 58 11.11 -6.98 -1.78
C VAL A 58 11.40 -5.50 -1.89
N THR A 59 11.55 -4.85 -0.74
CA THR A 59 11.94 -3.44 -0.66
C THR A 59 13.31 -3.29 -0.02
N ASP A 60 14.05 -2.28 -0.43
CA ASP A 60 15.27 -1.87 0.23
C ASP A 60 14.98 -1.27 1.62
N SER A 61 16.03 -0.96 2.36
CA SER A 61 15.96 -0.27 3.64
C SER A 61 17.16 0.63 3.83
N MET A 62 16.95 1.78 4.45
CA MET A 62 18.06 2.68 4.83
C MET A 62 19.16 1.92 5.57
N ALA A 63 20.38 2.00 5.05
CA ALA A 63 21.56 1.35 5.60
C ALA A 63 21.73 1.67 7.11
N PRO A 64 22.21 0.72 7.93
CA PRO A 64 22.71 -0.61 7.59
C PRO A 64 21.61 -1.71 7.63
N HIS A 65 20.33 -1.34 7.54
CA HIS A 65 19.26 -2.32 7.70
C HIS A 65 19.13 -3.22 6.47
N PRO A 66 18.88 -4.54 6.66
CA PRO A 66 18.65 -5.44 5.54
C PRO A 66 17.33 -5.13 4.84
N ARG A 67 17.26 -5.51 3.56
CA ARG A 67 16.04 -5.50 2.74
C ARG A 67 14.90 -6.29 3.39
N ARG A 68 13.66 -5.90 3.06
CA ARG A 68 12.44 -6.51 3.57
C ARG A 68 11.80 -7.40 2.51
N ASP A 69 11.65 -8.66 2.85
CA ASP A 69 10.92 -9.64 2.05
C ASP A 69 9.49 -9.75 2.58
N CYS A 70 8.52 -9.51 1.71
CA CYS A 70 7.10 -9.58 2.02
C CYS A 70 6.39 -10.53 1.04
N VAL A 71 5.71 -11.52 1.60
CA VAL A 71 4.72 -12.34 0.89
C VAL A 71 3.37 -12.06 1.50
N VAL A 72 2.42 -11.59 0.69
CA VAL A 72 1.08 -11.22 1.15
C VAL A 72 0.00 -11.89 0.31
N LEU A 73 -1.02 -12.40 0.97
CA LEU A 73 -2.31 -12.64 0.35
C LEU A 73 -3.01 -11.28 0.25
N ARG A 74 -3.43 -10.91 -0.96
CA ARG A 74 -4.16 -9.67 -1.19
C ARG A 74 -5.46 -9.92 -1.92
N HIS A 75 -6.51 -9.26 -1.44
CA HIS A 75 -7.86 -9.34 -1.98
C HIS A 75 -8.38 -7.93 -2.20
N TRP A 76 -9.06 -7.69 -3.32
CA TRP A 76 -9.64 -6.40 -3.62
C TRP A 76 -11.09 -6.48 -4.07
N ARG A 77 -11.82 -5.39 -3.87
CA ARG A 77 -13.19 -5.21 -4.34
C ARG A 77 -13.31 -3.83 -4.98
N THR A 78 -13.94 -3.78 -6.14
CA THR A 78 -14.37 -2.55 -6.80
C THR A 78 -15.88 -2.36 -6.59
N ASP A 79 -16.38 -1.18 -6.96
CA ASP A 79 -17.82 -0.90 -7.04
C ASP A 79 -18.58 -1.21 -5.74
N LEU A 80 -17.94 -0.92 -4.60
CA LEU A 80 -18.58 -0.94 -3.29
C LEU A 80 -19.59 0.20 -3.18
N LEU A 81 -20.21 0.33 -1.99
CA LEU A 81 -21.13 1.42 -1.69
C LEU A 81 -20.58 2.77 -2.20
N ARG A 82 -21.38 3.44 -3.04
CA ARG A 82 -21.07 4.74 -3.64
C ARG A 82 -19.84 4.74 -4.57
N GLY A 83 -19.41 3.60 -5.12
CA GLY A 83 -18.28 3.51 -6.06
C GLY A 83 -16.90 3.41 -5.40
N ALA A 84 -16.85 3.05 -4.12
CA ALA A 84 -15.58 2.86 -3.40
C ALA A 84 -14.85 1.58 -3.84
N CYS A 85 -13.53 1.57 -3.64
CA CYS A 85 -12.66 0.42 -3.80
C CYS A 85 -11.98 0.07 -2.48
N LEU A 86 -11.72 -1.23 -2.28
CA LEU A 86 -11.03 -1.75 -1.10
C LEU A 86 -9.95 -2.73 -1.52
N LEU A 87 -8.76 -2.60 -0.94
CA LEU A 87 -7.67 -3.57 -1.03
C LEU A 87 -7.28 -3.97 0.39
N ILE A 88 -7.28 -5.26 0.69
CA ILE A 88 -6.82 -5.83 1.95
C ILE A 88 -5.66 -6.76 1.67
N SER A 89 -4.60 -6.65 2.47
CA SER A 89 -3.43 -7.52 2.42
C SER A 89 -3.04 -8.01 3.81
N ILE A 90 -2.64 -9.27 3.90
CA ILE A 90 -2.08 -9.90 5.11
C ILE A 90 -0.92 -10.81 4.70
N SER A 91 0.12 -10.91 5.53
CA SER A 91 1.22 -11.82 5.28
C SER A 91 0.80 -13.27 5.36
N VAL A 92 1.32 -14.08 4.44
CA VAL A 92 1.13 -15.53 4.40
C VAL A 92 2.45 -16.23 4.15
N GLU A 93 2.54 -17.49 4.55
CA GLU A 93 3.62 -18.37 4.13
C GLU A 93 3.24 -19.02 2.79
N HIS A 94 4.24 -19.28 1.93
CA HIS A 94 3.99 -19.85 0.61
C HIS A 94 5.14 -20.76 0.17
N ASP A 95 4.86 -22.04 -0.01
CA ASP A 95 5.87 -23.10 -0.20
C ASP A 95 6.77 -22.91 -1.42
N LYS A 96 6.25 -22.28 -2.48
CA LYS A 96 6.98 -22.04 -3.74
C LYS A 96 8.07 -20.96 -3.63
N LEU A 97 8.14 -20.23 -2.52
CA LEU A 97 9.14 -19.18 -2.32
C LEU A 97 10.16 -19.63 -1.29
N PRO A 98 11.43 -19.85 -1.67
CA PRO A 98 12.48 -20.02 -0.68
C PRO A 98 12.58 -18.76 0.17
N ALA A 99 13.13 -18.86 1.38
CA ALA A 99 13.50 -17.67 2.14
C ALA A 99 14.60 -16.93 1.37
N GLU A 100 14.22 -16.00 0.49
CA GLU A 100 15.17 -15.16 -0.20
C GLU A 100 15.85 -14.26 0.85
N GLY A 101 17.18 -14.08 0.72
CA GLY A 101 17.97 -13.42 1.76
C GLY A 101 17.40 -12.04 2.10
N GLY A 102 17.43 -11.67 3.38
CA GLY A 102 16.78 -10.45 3.88
C GLY A 102 16.01 -10.76 5.17
N VAL A 103 15.21 -9.80 5.62
CA VAL A 103 14.37 -9.98 6.80
C VAL A 103 12.91 -10.08 6.36
N LYS A 104 12.26 -11.21 6.69
CA LYS A 104 10.83 -11.41 6.45
C LYS A 104 10.01 -10.43 7.29
N ALA A 105 9.39 -9.45 6.65
CA ALA A 105 8.46 -8.56 7.30
C ALA A 105 7.07 -9.23 7.35
N VAL A 106 6.32 -8.95 8.41
CA VAL A 106 4.99 -9.50 8.65
C VAL A 106 3.96 -8.38 8.59
N VAL A 107 3.18 -8.32 7.53
CA VAL A 107 2.02 -7.45 7.40
C VAL A 107 0.86 -8.10 8.14
N LEU A 108 0.57 -7.63 9.35
CA LEU A 108 -0.55 -8.14 10.16
C LEU A 108 -1.89 -7.68 9.58
N THR A 109 -1.93 -6.45 9.08
CA THR A 109 -3.04 -5.93 8.27
C THR A 109 -2.54 -4.75 7.45
N SER A 110 -2.99 -4.66 6.20
CA SER A 110 -2.85 -3.46 5.37
C SER A 110 -4.13 -3.31 4.56
N GLN A 111 -4.85 -2.21 4.76
CA GLN A 111 -6.15 -1.97 4.13
C GLN A 111 -6.14 -0.59 3.48
N TYR A 112 -6.31 -0.52 2.16
CA TYR A 112 -6.55 0.73 1.45
C TYR A 112 -8.03 0.83 1.11
N LEU A 113 -8.69 1.85 1.66
CA LEU A 113 -10.05 2.23 1.29
C LEU A 113 -9.95 3.48 0.40
N MET A 114 -10.47 3.38 -0.82
CA MET A 114 -10.51 4.47 -1.79
C MET A 114 -11.97 4.87 -2.01
N GLU A 115 -12.36 6.04 -1.52
CA GLU A 115 -13.73 6.54 -1.59
C GLU A 115 -13.80 7.68 -2.61
N PRO A 116 -14.83 7.74 -3.47
CA PRO A 116 -15.03 8.90 -4.32
C PRO A 116 -15.13 10.18 -3.50
N SER A 117 -14.42 11.19 -4.00
CA SER A 117 -14.44 12.57 -3.52
C SER A 117 -14.96 13.47 -4.64
N THR A 118 -14.90 14.79 -4.43
CA THR A 118 -15.36 15.79 -5.39
C THR A 118 -14.50 15.78 -6.67
N MET A 119 -15.12 16.05 -7.83
CA MET A 119 -14.44 16.28 -9.11
C MET A 119 -13.54 15.12 -9.58
N GLY A 120 -14.01 13.88 -9.46
CA GLY A 120 -13.27 12.70 -9.95
C GLY A 120 -12.05 12.31 -9.11
N ARG A 121 -11.89 12.91 -7.93
CA ARG A 121 -10.84 12.59 -6.96
C ARG A 121 -11.24 11.43 -6.05
N SER A 122 -10.27 10.92 -5.30
CA SER A 122 -10.50 9.90 -4.27
C SER A 122 -9.90 10.31 -2.94
N ARG A 123 -10.66 10.11 -1.86
CA ARG A 123 -10.07 10.03 -0.53
C ARG A 123 -9.51 8.63 -0.34
N VAL A 124 -8.21 8.52 -0.13
CA VAL A 124 -7.54 7.25 0.12
C VAL A 124 -7.20 7.19 1.60
N THR A 125 -7.64 6.13 2.28
CA THR A 125 -7.32 5.85 3.68
C THR A 125 -6.56 4.54 3.74
N HIS A 126 -5.37 4.55 4.34
CA HIS A 126 -4.58 3.35 4.59
C HIS A 126 -4.55 3.04 6.08
N VAL A 127 -4.98 1.84 6.43
CA VAL A 127 -4.93 1.28 7.79
C VAL A 127 -3.93 0.14 7.80
N CYS A 128 -2.81 0.31 8.50
CA CYS A 128 -1.69 -0.62 8.46
C CYS A 128 -1.16 -0.96 9.85
N ARG A 129 -0.79 -2.24 10.02
CA ARG A 129 0.02 -2.75 11.12
C ARG A 129 0.96 -3.78 10.54
N ALA A 130 2.26 -3.56 10.67
CA ALA A 130 3.28 -4.50 10.20
C ALA A 130 4.46 -4.56 11.16
N ASP A 131 5.04 -5.76 11.27
CA ASP A 131 6.34 -5.98 11.89
C ASP A 131 7.40 -6.07 10.79
N LEU A 132 8.18 -5.01 10.60
CA LEU A 132 9.33 -5.00 9.71
C LEU A 132 10.50 -5.83 10.24
N ARG A 133 10.48 -6.22 11.52
CA ARG A 133 11.54 -6.89 12.29
C ARG A 133 12.87 -6.12 12.37
N GLY A 134 13.58 -6.27 13.48
CA GLY A 134 14.87 -5.59 13.70
C GLY A 134 14.76 -4.08 13.95
N ARG A 135 13.59 -3.62 14.42
CA ARG A 135 13.35 -2.24 14.86
C ARG A 135 12.94 -2.25 16.33
N SER A 136 13.33 -1.21 17.07
CA SER A 136 12.93 -1.07 18.48
C SER A 136 11.45 -0.68 18.61
N PRO A 137 10.80 -0.99 19.74
CA PRO A 137 9.42 -0.54 20.00
C PRO A 137 9.26 0.98 19.90
N GLU A 138 10.27 1.74 20.33
CA GLU A 138 10.26 3.21 20.24
C GLU A 138 10.31 3.71 18.80
N TRP A 139 11.06 3.03 17.93
CA TRP A 139 11.07 3.33 16.49
C TRP A 139 9.69 3.13 15.87
N TYR A 140 8.98 2.04 16.20
CA TYR A 140 7.61 1.83 15.71
C TYR A 140 6.64 2.91 16.16
N ASN A 141 6.80 3.40 17.39
CA ASN A 141 5.95 4.45 17.94
C ASN A 141 6.21 5.83 17.31
N LYS A 142 7.45 6.11 16.90
CA LYS A 142 7.87 7.44 16.40
C LYS A 142 7.95 7.53 14.87
N VAL A 143 8.33 6.46 14.19
CA VAL A 143 8.74 6.50 12.77
C VAL A 143 7.77 5.78 11.86
N PHE A 144 7.23 4.62 12.26
CA PHE A 144 6.42 3.79 11.35
C PHE A 144 5.17 4.50 10.80
N GLY A 145 4.51 5.33 11.62
CA GLY A 145 3.38 6.15 11.15
C GLY A 145 3.77 7.15 10.05
N HIS A 146 4.97 7.74 10.13
CA HIS A 146 5.49 8.62 9.09
C HIS A 146 5.77 7.87 7.79
N LEU A 147 6.27 6.62 7.87
CA LEU A 147 6.44 5.78 6.69
C LEU A 147 5.11 5.48 5.99
N CYS A 148 4.05 5.18 6.76
CA CYS A 148 2.71 4.98 6.19
C CYS A 148 2.22 6.26 5.48
N ALA A 149 2.43 7.43 6.09
CA ALA A 149 2.04 8.70 5.49
C ALA A 149 2.84 9.02 4.22
N MET A 150 4.15 8.74 4.22
CA MET A 150 5.02 8.90 3.05
C MET A 150 4.63 7.97 1.90
N GLU A 151 4.31 6.71 2.20
CA GLU A 151 3.81 5.77 1.19
C GLU A 151 2.55 6.31 0.49
N LEU A 152 1.59 6.79 1.28
CA LEU A 152 0.35 7.34 0.75
C LEU A 152 0.57 8.65 -0.03
N ALA A 153 1.53 9.48 0.41
CA ALA A 153 1.95 10.67 -0.32
C ALA A 153 2.61 10.32 -1.66
N ARG A 154 3.48 9.32 -1.70
CA ARG A 154 4.10 8.83 -2.95
C ARG A 154 3.05 8.27 -3.91
N ILE A 155 2.05 7.53 -3.41
CA ILE A 155 0.92 7.06 -4.22
C ILE A 155 0.18 8.25 -4.84
N ARG A 156 -0.13 9.28 -4.04
CA ARG A 156 -0.75 10.52 -4.55
C ARG A 156 0.11 11.17 -5.62
N ASP A 157 1.39 11.38 -5.34
CA ASP A 157 2.31 12.14 -6.18
C ASP A 157 2.69 11.38 -7.46
N SER A 158 2.45 10.08 -7.51
CA SER A 158 2.60 9.29 -8.75
C SER A 158 1.54 9.60 -9.80
N PHE A 159 0.42 10.24 -9.45
CA PHE A 159 -0.57 10.68 -10.42
C PHE A 159 -0.15 12.03 -11.03
N PRO A 160 -0.28 12.21 -12.36
CA PRO A 160 -0.02 13.50 -12.97
C PRO A 160 -0.97 14.55 -12.38
N VAL A 161 -0.43 15.74 -12.11
CA VAL A 161 -1.24 16.89 -11.70
C VAL A 161 -2.23 17.19 -12.82
N LEU A 162 -3.52 17.31 -12.49
CA LEU A 162 -4.50 17.79 -13.46
C LEU A 162 -4.12 19.23 -13.86
N SER A 163 -3.58 19.40 -15.07
CA SER A 163 -3.34 20.73 -15.63
C SER A 163 -4.69 21.42 -15.86
N PRO A 164 -4.95 22.61 -15.29
CA PRO A 164 -6.23 23.31 -15.47
C PRO A 164 -6.38 24.00 -16.84
N SER A 165 -5.52 23.71 -17.83
CA SER A 165 -5.53 24.39 -19.14
C SER A 165 -5.94 23.44 -20.27
N GLY A 166 -7.24 23.27 -20.47
CA GLY A 166 -7.78 22.90 -21.78
C GLY A 166 -7.96 24.17 -22.63
N PRO A 167 -7.63 24.17 -23.93
CA PRO A 167 -7.77 25.37 -24.75
C PRO A 167 -9.25 25.72 -24.90
N GLU A 168 -9.62 26.93 -24.49
CA GLU A 168 -10.88 27.55 -24.89
C GLU A 168 -10.93 27.57 -26.42
N THR A 169 -11.66 26.63 -27.02
CA THR A 169 -11.97 26.71 -28.44
C THR A 169 -13.16 27.65 -28.56
N LYS A 170 -12.89 28.93 -28.81
CA LYS A 170 -13.89 29.83 -29.36
C LYS A 170 -14.09 29.45 -30.83
N ILE A 171 -15.27 28.93 -31.13
CA ILE A 171 -15.89 29.02 -32.46
C ILE A 171 -17.03 30.01 -32.32
#